data_AF-A0A256YD68-F1
#
_entry.id   AF-A0A256YD68-F1
#
_cell.length_a   1.000
_cell.length_b   1.000
_cell.length_c   1.000
_cell.angle_alpha   90.00
_cell.angle_beta   90.00
_cell.angle_gamma   90.00
#
_symmetry.space_group_name_H-M   'P 1'
#
loop_
_entity.id
_entity.type
_entity.pdbx_description
1 polymer ?
#
loop_
_entity_poly.entity_id
_entity_poly.type
_entity_poly.pdbx_seq_one_letter_code
_entity_poly.pdbx_strand_id
1 'polypeptide(L)'
;MEKFSCREFYVLSSLGFGNTSFNFKASSKSKTYRYRGQVEVDSVIICGDQLFVVEAKSSSRRTFPSIFKFKIGFSAKAVAEAVGREVYPILALQKKTSRFEYVVLFLDRVKPFETCIFDRMSVEKIYAYTINT
;
A
#
# COMPACT_ATOMS: atom_id res chain seq x y z
N MET A 1 15.84 -13.73 6.46
CA MET A 1 14.39 -13.59 6.19
C MET A 1 13.73 -13.04 7.43
N GLU A 2 13.45 -11.74 7.50
CA GLU A 2 12.65 -11.20 8.61
C GLU A 2 11.29 -11.89 8.63
N LYS A 3 11.01 -12.58 9.74
CA LYS A 3 9.71 -13.17 10.03
C LYS A 3 8.92 -12.11 10.78
N PHE A 4 7.88 -11.57 10.16
CA PHE A 4 6.87 -10.80 10.88
C PHE A 4 6.13 -11.77 11.78
N SER A 5 6.45 -11.73 13.07
CA SER A 5 5.82 -12.56 14.10
C SER A 5 4.74 -11.74 14.77
N CYS A 6 3.49 -11.95 14.35
CA CYS A 6 2.32 -11.44 15.05
C CYS A 6 1.57 -12.57 15.73
N ARG A 7 1.32 -12.46 17.03
CA ARG A 7 0.44 -13.40 17.73
C ARG A 7 -1.04 -13.12 17.41
N GLU A 8 -1.39 -11.86 17.23
CA GLU A 8 -2.74 -11.39 16.92
C GLU A 8 -2.67 -10.30 15.86
N PHE A 9 -3.60 -10.31 14.92
CA PHE A 9 -3.74 -9.26 13.90
C PHE A 9 -5.21 -8.90 13.73
N TYR A 10 -5.46 -7.64 13.40
CA TYR A 10 -6.78 -7.13 13.08
C TYR A 10 -6.81 -6.67 11.64
N VAL A 11 -7.93 -6.92 10.95
CA VAL A 11 -8.13 -6.47 9.57
C VAL A 11 -9.33 -5.54 9.54
N LEU A 12 -9.11 -4.33 9.06
CA LEU A 12 -10.15 -3.37 8.74
C LEU A 12 -10.31 -3.35 7.22
N SER A 13 -11.39 -3.92 6.72
CA SER A 13 -11.66 -4.01 5.29
C SER A 13 -12.40 -2.78 4.78
N SER A 14 -12.11 -2.37 3.54
CA SER A 14 -12.86 -1.36 2.78
C SER A 14 -13.03 -0.03 3.54
N LEU A 15 -11.92 0.62 3.85
CA LEU A 15 -11.93 1.91 4.54
C LEU A 15 -12.06 3.07 3.54
N GLY A 16 -13.06 3.94 3.75
CA GLY A 16 -13.24 5.16 3.00
C GLY A 16 -12.83 6.40 3.80
N PHE A 17 -11.91 7.20 3.26
CA PHE A 17 -11.52 8.50 3.81
C PHE A 17 -12.17 9.62 2.99
N GLY A 18 -13.22 10.23 3.54
CA GLY A 18 -14.10 11.15 2.81
C GLY A 18 -13.52 12.54 2.48
N ASN A 19 -12.57 13.04 3.29
CA ASN A 19 -12.00 14.38 3.11
C ASN A 19 -10.51 14.40 3.46
N THR A 20 -9.72 13.66 2.69
CA THR A 20 -8.27 13.61 2.89
C THR A 20 -7.57 14.77 2.20
N SER A 21 -6.58 15.36 2.86
CA SER A 21 -5.65 16.29 2.21
C SER A 21 -4.22 16.07 2.66
N PHE A 22 -3.32 15.91 1.70
CA PHE A 22 -1.89 15.77 1.95
C PHE A 22 -1.06 16.31 0.78
N ASN A 23 0.21 16.57 1.06
CA ASN A 23 1.18 16.98 0.05
C ASN A 23 1.90 15.76 -0.55
N PHE A 24 2.12 15.78 -1.86
CA PHE A 24 2.89 14.75 -2.55
C PHE A 24 3.69 15.33 -3.72
N LYS A 25 4.67 14.55 -4.19
CA LYS A 25 5.36 14.77 -5.44
C LYS A 25 5.21 13.54 -6.32
N ALA A 26 4.86 13.76 -7.59
CA ALA A 26 4.80 12.67 -8.56
C ALA A 26 6.20 12.12 -8.84
N SER A 27 7.21 13.00 -8.87
CA SER A 27 8.61 12.63 -9.01
C SER A 27 9.53 13.53 -8.18
N SER A 28 10.78 13.10 -7.99
CA SER A 28 11.82 13.91 -7.35
C SER A 28 12.02 15.29 -8.01
N LYS A 29 11.77 15.38 -9.32
CA LYS A 29 11.88 16.60 -10.13
C LYS A 29 10.58 17.40 -10.21
N SER A 30 9.44 16.85 -9.78
CA SER A 30 8.16 17.54 -9.86
C SER A 30 7.99 18.58 -8.74
N LYS A 31 7.18 19.60 -8.99
CA LYS A 31 6.69 20.49 -7.94
C LYS A 31 5.87 19.70 -6.90
N THR A 32 5.70 20.27 -5.71
CA THR A 32 4.80 19.72 -4.70
C THR A 32 3.35 19.98 -5.11
N TYR A 33 2.52 18.95 -5.06
CA TYR A 33 1.09 19.02 -5.27
C TYR A 33 0.38 18.77 -3.94
N ARG A 34 -0.80 19.37 -3.79
CA ARG A 34 -1.69 19.08 -2.67
C ARG A 34 -2.88 18.29 -3.19
N TYR A 35 -3.02 17.06 -2.69
CA TYR A 35 -4.21 16.27 -2.91
C TYR A 35 -5.34 16.74 -1.97
N ARG A 36 -6.57 16.72 -2.48
CA ARG A 36 -7.82 16.93 -1.74
C ARG A 36 -8.89 16.05 -2.37
N GLY A 37 -9.44 15.12 -1.61
CA GLY A 37 -10.50 14.25 -2.11
C GLY A 37 -10.69 12.98 -1.29
N GLN A 38 -11.40 12.04 -1.91
CA GLN A 38 -11.75 10.76 -1.31
C GLN A 38 -10.68 9.71 -1.62
N VAL A 39 -10.25 9.00 -0.58
CA VAL A 39 -9.33 7.87 -0.71
C VAL A 39 -9.99 6.62 -0.15
N GLU A 40 -10.12 5.59 -0.99
CA GLU A 40 -10.56 4.26 -0.58
C GLU A 40 -9.35 3.35 -0.40
N VAL A 41 -9.39 2.51 0.63
CA VAL A 41 -8.33 1.56 0.95
C VAL A 41 -8.95 0.18 1.04
N ASP A 42 -8.40 -0.79 0.28
CA ASP A 42 -8.96 -2.13 0.23
C ASP A 42 -8.92 -2.80 1.61
N SER A 43 -7.80 -2.70 2.34
CA SER A 43 -7.70 -3.15 3.74
C SER A 43 -6.57 -2.48 4.51
N VAL A 44 -6.72 -2.42 5.83
CA VAL A 44 -5.63 -2.10 6.76
C VAL A 44 -5.45 -3.28 7.72
N ILE A 45 -4.22 -3.77 7.83
CA ILE A 45 -3.85 -4.84 8.78
C ILE A 45 -3.09 -4.18 9.93
N ILE A 46 -3.57 -4.38 11.15
CA ILE A 46 -2.90 -3.97 12.37
C ILE A 46 -2.24 -5.21 12.97
N CYS A 47 -0.93 -5.16 13.16
CA CYS A 47 -0.17 -6.24 13.74
C CYS A 47 0.86 -5.66 14.72
N GLY A 48 0.56 -5.77 16.02
CA GLY A 48 1.30 -5.06 17.07
C GLY A 48 1.39 -3.56 16.76
N ASP A 49 2.61 -3.02 16.80
CA ASP A 49 2.90 -1.61 16.50
C ASP A 49 3.06 -1.31 15.01
N GLN A 50 2.73 -2.26 14.13
CA GLN A 50 2.82 -2.08 12.68
C GLN A 50 1.44 -1.97 12.04
N LEU A 51 1.32 -1.05 11.08
CA LEU A 51 0.14 -0.81 10.27
C LEU A 51 0.50 -1.09 8.82
N PHE A 52 -0.19 -2.06 8.22
CA PHE A 52 -0.02 -2.37 6.81
C PHE A 52 -1.23 -1.87 6.05
N VAL A 53 -0.99 -1.10 4.99
CA VAL A 53 -2.03 -0.61 4.10
C VAL A 53 -1.99 -1.47 2.86
N VAL A 54 -3.09 -2.17 2.58
CA VAL A 54 -3.15 -3.16 1.51
C VAL A 54 -4.00 -2.62 0.37
N GLU A 55 -3.45 -2.69 -0.84
CA GLU A 55 -4.22 -2.63 -2.09
C GLU A 55 -4.16 -3.99 -2.76
N ALA A 56 -5.31 -4.59 -3.02
CA ALA A 56 -5.46 -5.85 -3.70
C ALA A 56 -5.87 -5.63 -5.16
N LYS A 57 -5.19 -6.28 -6.10
CA LYS A 57 -5.54 -6.20 -7.52
C LYS A 57 -5.41 -7.56 -8.20
N SER A 58 -6.37 -7.91 -9.06
CA SER A 58 -6.24 -9.04 -9.98
C SER A 58 -5.51 -8.54 -11.23
N SER A 59 -4.38 -9.15 -11.61
CA SER A 59 -3.63 -8.76 -12.81
C SER A 59 -3.55 -9.89 -13.84
N SER A 60 -3.85 -9.56 -15.10
CA SER A 60 -3.55 -10.40 -16.26
C SER A 60 -2.15 -10.06 -16.80
N ARG A 61 -1.12 -10.64 -16.18
CA ARG A 61 0.27 -10.87 -16.67
C ARG A 61 1.08 -9.73 -17.35
N ARG A 62 0.58 -8.55 -17.70
CA ARG A 62 1.34 -7.56 -18.51
C ARG A 62 1.41 -6.12 -17.99
N THR A 63 0.65 -5.76 -16.96
CA THR A 63 0.65 -4.39 -16.43
C THR A 63 1.16 -4.38 -14.98
N PHE A 64 2.46 -4.10 -14.86
CA PHE A 64 3.17 -3.78 -13.61
C PHE A 64 4.16 -2.64 -13.92
N PRO A 65 4.49 -1.67 -13.04
CA PRO A 65 3.95 -1.27 -11.72
C PRO A 65 3.47 0.21 -11.62
N SER A 66 3.66 1.05 -12.64
CA SER A 66 3.70 2.52 -12.46
C SER A 66 2.40 3.13 -11.92
N ILE A 67 1.25 2.74 -12.47
CA ILE A 67 -0.06 3.24 -12.03
C ILE A 67 -0.38 2.80 -10.59
N PHE A 68 0.01 1.59 -10.20
CA PHE A 68 -0.31 1.08 -8.87
C PHE A 68 0.51 1.74 -7.76
N LYS A 69 1.72 2.24 -8.05
CA LYS A 69 2.53 2.99 -7.09
C LYS A 69 1.81 4.23 -6.57
N PHE A 70 1.11 4.94 -7.44
CA PHE A 70 0.33 6.12 -7.02
C PHE A 70 -0.87 5.72 -6.18
N LYS A 71 -1.63 4.70 -6.60
CA LYS A 71 -2.82 4.26 -5.84
C LYS A 71 -2.44 3.83 -4.42
N ILE A 72 -1.49 2.93 -4.28
CA ILE A 72 -1.02 2.46 -2.97
C ILE A 72 -0.35 3.57 -2.15
N GLY A 73 0.39 4.47 -2.81
CA GLY A 73 1.01 5.61 -2.15
C GLY A 73 -0.03 6.59 -1.58
N PHE A 74 -1.11 6.87 -2.30
CA PHE A 74 -2.23 7.70 -1.82
C PHE A 74 -2.96 7.03 -0.66
N SER A 75 -3.27 5.73 -0.78
CA SER A 75 -3.90 4.95 0.28
C SER A 75 -3.05 4.95 1.55
N ALA A 76 -1.75 4.66 1.43
CA ALA A 76 -0.83 4.68 2.55
C ALA A 76 -0.69 6.07 3.17
N LYS A 77 -0.61 7.12 2.34
CA LYS A 77 -0.52 8.49 2.84
C LYS A 77 -1.78 8.93 3.57
N ALA A 78 -2.97 8.61 3.05
CA ALA A 78 -4.24 8.92 3.70
C ALA A 78 -4.33 8.29 5.09
N VAL A 79 -3.97 7.01 5.21
CA VAL A 79 -3.98 6.29 6.49
C VAL A 79 -2.94 6.91 7.42
N ALA A 80 -1.68 7.07 6.98
CA ALA A 80 -0.60 7.62 7.81
C ALA A 80 -0.98 8.98 8.40
N GLU A 81 -1.51 9.90 7.58
CA GLU A 81 -1.98 11.22 8.03
C GLU A 81 -3.14 11.12 9.03
N ALA A 82 -4.09 10.21 8.81
CA ALA A 82 -5.23 10.02 9.70
C ALA A 82 -4.84 9.45 11.06
N VAL A 83 -3.89 8.52 11.10
CA VAL A 83 -3.45 7.85 12.34
C VAL A 83 -2.26 8.52 13.01
N GLY A 84 -1.58 9.46 12.34
CA GLY A 84 -0.41 10.16 12.87
C GLY A 84 0.84 9.29 13.05
N ARG A 85 0.96 8.16 12.33
CA ARG A 85 2.10 7.23 12.44
C ARG A 85 2.49 6.64 11.09
N GLU A 86 3.69 6.06 11.02
CA GLU A 86 4.16 5.41 9.78
C GLU A 86 3.34 4.16 9.47
N VAL A 87 3.21 3.89 8.16
CA VAL A 87 2.52 2.70 7.65
C VAL A 87 3.36 2.02 6.57
N TYR A 88 3.13 0.72 6.42
CA TYR A 88 3.77 -0.16 5.46
C TYR A 88 2.82 -0.42 4.28
N PRO A 89 3.08 0.15 3.10
CA PRO A 89 2.26 -0.12 1.94
C PRO A 89 2.53 -1.52 1.38
N ILE A 90 1.45 -2.28 1.17
CA ILE A 90 1.45 -3.61 0.59
C ILE A 90 0.60 -3.61 -0.68
N LEU A 91 1.18 -4.06 -1.78
CA LEU A 91 0.43 -4.37 -2.99
C LEU A 91 0.29 -5.90 -3.11
N ALA A 92 -0.93 -6.38 -2.93
CA ALA A 92 -1.30 -7.79 -3.04
C ALA A 92 -1.88 -8.07 -4.43
N LEU A 93 -1.29 -9.04 -5.14
CA LEU A 93 -1.60 -9.27 -6.54
C LEU A 93 -2.04 -10.69 -6.75
N GLN A 94 -3.25 -10.87 -7.23
CA GLN A 94 -3.69 -12.19 -7.68
C GLN A 94 -3.24 -12.38 -9.13
N LYS A 95 -2.38 -13.37 -9.37
CA LYS A 95 -2.13 -13.88 -10.71
C LYS A 95 -3.28 -14.78 -11.09
N LYS A 96 -3.95 -14.48 -12.20
CA LYS A 96 -4.93 -15.40 -12.80
C LYS A 96 -4.20 -16.61 -13.40
N THR A 97 -4.00 -17.64 -12.57
CA THR A 97 -3.58 -18.99 -12.98
C THR A 97 -4.61 -20.00 -12.50
N SER A 98 -4.50 -21.27 -12.90
CA SER A 98 -5.36 -22.37 -12.39
C SER A 98 -5.21 -22.61 -10.88
N ARG A 99 -4.18 -22.03 -10.26
CA ARG A 99 -3.96 -21.97 -8.81
C ARG A 99 -4.07 -20.52 -8.34
N PHE A 100 -4.55 -20.31 -7.11
CA PHE A 100 -4.55 -18.98 -6.50
C PHE A 100 -3.11 -18.61 -6.12
N GLU A 101 -2.43 -17.93 -7.04
CA GLU A 101 -1.08 -17.40 -6.85
C GLU A 101 -1.14 -15.92 -6.46
N TYR A 102 -0.55 -15.58 -5.33
CA TYR A 102 -0.44 -14.21 -4.84
C TYR A 102 1.00 -13.74 -4.89
N VAL A 103 1.20 -12.52 -5.42
CA VAL A 103 2.46 -11.79 -5.27
C VAL A 103 2.21 -10.62 -4.32
N VAL A 104 2.95 -10.58 -3.22
CA VAL A 104 2.89 -9.51 -2.22
C VAL A 104 4.15 -8.67 -2.33
N LEU A 105 3.97 -7.38 -2.62
CA LEU A 105 5.05 -6.41 -2.72
C LEU A 105 5.00 -5.48 -1.52
N PHE A 106 6.09 -5.45 -0.76
CA PHE A 106 6.31 -4.43 0.26
C PHE A 106 6.98 -3.24 -0.41
N LEU A 107 6.45 -2.04 -0.15
CA LEU A 107 7.00 -0.80 -0.65
C LEU A 107 7.56 0.03 0.49
N ASP A 108 8.37 1.04 0.13
CA ASP A 108 8.94 1.98 1.09
C ASP A 108 7.86 2.54 2.03
N ARG A 109 8.19 2.57 3.32
CA ARG A 109 7.29 3.08 4.38
C ARG A 109 6.86 4.52 4.12
N VAL A 110 5.61 4.82 4.45
CA VAL A 110 5.04 6.16 4.31
C VAL A 110 4.85 6.77 5.69
N LYS A 111 5.45 7.94 5.89
CA LYS A 111 5.36 8.71 7.13
C LYS A 111 4.22 9.74 7.10
N PRO A 112 3.62 10.06 8.25
CA PRO A 112 2.64 11.13 8.37
C PRO A 112 3.32 12.49 8.18
N PHE A 113 2.58 13.50 7.72
CA PHE A 113 3.01 14.90 7.56
C PHE A 113 4.22 15.19 6.65
N GLU A 114 4.98 14.18 6.21
CA GLU A 114 6.07 14.32 5.25
C GLU A 114 5.57 14.29 3.80
N THR A 115 6.19 15.04 2.89
CA THR A 115 5.83 14.98 1.47
C THR A 115 6.29 13.65 0.87
N CYS A 116 5.36 12.80 0.44
CA CYS A 116 5.68 11.54 -0.21
C CYS A 116 6.11 11.78 -1.68
N ILE A 117 7.14 11.07 -2.15
CA ILE A 117 7.64 11.15 -3.53
C ILE A 117 7.43 9.78 -4.19
N PHE A 118 6.43 9.66 -5.07
CA PHE A 118 5.95 8.36 -5.53
C PHE A 118 6.87 7.65 -6.54
N ASP A 119 7.64 8.37 -7.36
CA ASP A 119 8.62 7.75 -8.27
C ASP A 119 9.73 7.00 -7.53
N ARG A 120 10.03 7.43 -6.30
CA ARG A 120 11.04 6.82 -5.43
C ARG A 120 10.56 5.54 -4.77
N MET A 121 9.24 5.33 -4.64
CA MET A 121 8.70 4.13 -4.02
C MET A 121 9.23 2.89 -4.74
N SER A 122 10.07 2.15 -4.03
CA SER A 122 10.70 0.93 -4.51
C SER A 122 10.00 -0.29 -3.94
N VAL A 123 10.23 -1.46 -4.57
CA VAL A 123 9.80 -2.73 -3.98
C VAL A 123 10.91 -3.17 -3.04
N GLU A 124 10.63 -3.18 -1.75
CA GLU A 124 11.55 -3.68 -0.72
C GLU A 124 11.60 -5.21 -0.75
N LYS A 125 10.45 -5.87 -0.92
CA LYS A 125 10.34 -7.33 -0.83
C LYS A 125 9.21 -7.90 -1.66
N ILE A 126 9.43 -9.10 -2.19
CA ILE A 126 8.46 -9.87 -2.97
C ILE A 126 8.24 -11.22 -2.30
N TYR A 127 6.99 -11.57 -2.07
CA TYR A 127 6.58 -12.90 -1.65
C TYR A 127 5.63 -13.50 -2.67
N ALA A 128 5.86 -14.77 -3.02
CA ALA A 128 4.94 -15.56 -3.83
C ALA A 128 4.31 -16.63 -2.93
N TYR A 129 2.98 -16.70 -2.94
CA TYR A 129 2.23 -17.72 -2.20
C TYR A 129 1.23 -18.41 -3.10
N THR A 130 1.11 -19.72 -2.94
CA THR A 130 0.10 -20.53 -3.63
C THR A 130 -0.81 -21.14 -2.59
N ILE A 131 -2.11 -20.86 -2.68
CA ILE A 131 -3.12 -21.54 -1.87
C ILE A 131 -3.48 -22.83 -2.59
N ASN A 132 -3.18 -23.98 -1.97
CA ASN A 132 -3.72 -25.27 -2.39
C ASN A 132 -5.09 -25.40 -1.72
N THR A 133 -6.15 -25.21 -2.49
CA THR A 133 -7.55 -25.47 -2.08
C THR A 133 -7.93 -26.89 -2.43
#